data_AF-A0A5J9WRE2-F1
#
_entry.id   AF-A0A5J9WRE2-F1
#
_cell.length_a   1.000
_cell.length_b   1.000
_cell.length_c   1.000
_cell.angle_alpha   90.00
_cell.angle_beta   90.00
_cell.angle_gamma   90.00
#
_symmetry.space_group_name_H-M   'P 1'
#
loop_
_entity.id
_entity.type
_entity.pdbx_description
1 polymer ?
#
loop_
_entity_poly.entity_id
_entity_poly.type
_entity_poly.pdbx_seq_one_letter_code
_entity_poly.pdbx_strand_id
1 'polypeptide(L)'
;MIDMLDSTEFKVVSSSEEQVELSFRSTYNPSLPNSVRLNIDKRLVMLKGSSGFYCYAIFEHASNWPALNITEARIAFKLNTGKFNYMAVSDDIQRYMPSDADRDPPRAQPLAYKEAVLLVDPKEPQFKGEVDDKYQYSLDNKDNVVHGWISSTHPNPMGFWIITPSNEFKNGGPLKCELASHVGPTSLVMFLGTHYIGNEIVLNLGDGEYWKKVLGPVFIYLNSRPKRGNLGALWDDAKAQAQS
;
A
#
# COMPACT_ATOMS: atom_id res chain seq x y z
N MET A 1 11.10 7.61 12.34
CA MET A 1 11.71 7.91 11.03
C MET A 1 11.09 6.93 10.04
N ILE A 2 10.70 7.37 8.84
CA ILE A 2 10.28 6.47 7.76
C ILE A 2 11.49 6.35 6.86
N ASP A 3 12.06 5.15 6.75
CA ASP A 3 13.16 4.90 5.81
C ASP A 3 12.58 4.70 4.42
N MET A 4 12.84 5.66 3.53
CA MET A 4 12.59 5.47 2.11
C MET A 4 13.68 4.53 1.59
N LEU A 5 13.26 3.32 1.20
CA LEU A 5 14.17 2.24 0.82
C LEU A 5 14.71 2.46 -0.60
N ASP A 6 15.49 3.51 -0.84
CA ASP A 6 16.00 3.81 -2.16
C ASP A 6 16.91 2.68 -2.67
N SER A 7 16.80 2.40 -3.97
CA SER A 7 17.56 1.34 -4.64
C SER A 7 18.77 1.95 -5.34
N THR A 8 19.90 1.24 -5.30
CA THR A 8 21.18 1.67 -5.89
C THR A 8 21.53 0.92 -7.17
N GLU A 9 20.88 -0.22 -7.40
CA GLU A 9 21.11 -1.09 -8.55
C GLU A 9 19.79 -1.40 -9.26
N PHE A 10 19.83 -1.40 -10.59
CA PHE A 10 18.74 -1.84 -11.45
C PHE A 10 19.19 -3.03 -12.30
N LYS A 11 18.33 -4.04 -12.43
CA LYS A 11 18.58 -5.21 -13.29
C LYS A 11 17.30 -5.68 -13.97
N VAL A 12 17.41 -6.06 -15.24
CA VAL A 12 16.41 -6.90 -15.91
C VAL A 12 16.73 -8.35 -15.56
N VAL A 13 15.83 -8.99 -14.82
CA VAL A 13 16.01 -10.35 -14.29
C VAL A 13 15.65 -11.37 -15.34
N SER A 14 14.53 -11.14 -16.02
CA SER A 14 14.05 -11.93 -17.14
C SER A 14 13.36 -11.01 -18.15
N SER A 15 13.46 -11.35 -19.43
CA SER A 15 12.79 -10.66 -20.53
C SER A 15 12.48 -11.67 -21.63
N SER A 16 11.19 -11.82 -21.94
CA SER A 16 10.66 -12.73 -22.95
C SER A 16 9.43 -12.09 -23.60
N GLU A 17 8.85 -12.74 -24.61
CA GLU A 17 7.61 -12.27 -25.23
C GLU A 17 6.43 -12.25 -24.26
N GLU A 18 6.42 -13.11 -23.24
CA GLU A 18 5.30 -13.28 -22.33
C GLU A 18 5.46 -12.51 -21.02
N GLN A 19 6.69 -12.16 -20.65
CA GLN A 19 7.00 -11.57 -19.34
C GLN A 19 8.28 -10.73 -19.34
N VAL A 20 8.27 -9.67 -18.54
CA VAL A 20 9.47 -8.94 -18.09
C VAL A 20 9.48 -8.87 -16.56
N GLU A 21 10.62 -9.18 -15.95
CA GLU A 21 10.87 -8.97 -14.52
C GLU A 21 12.03 -8.00 -14.30
N LEU A 22 11.79 -7.00 -13.46
CA LEU A 22 12.74 -5.96 -13.09
C LEU A 22 13.10 -6.09 -11.62
N SER A 23 14.35 -5.82 -11.29
CA SER A 23 14.90 -5.77 -9.93
C SER A 23 15.48 -4.40 -9.64
N PHE A 24 15.16 -3.88 -8.46
CA PHE A 24 15.70 -2.66 -7.91
C PHE A 24 16.25 -2.96 -6.52
N ARG A 25 17.58 -3.08 -6.44
CA ARG A 25 18.27 -3.59 -5.26
C ARG A 25 19.01 -2.50 -4.50
N SER A 26 19.04 -2.62 -3.19
CA SER A 26 20.01 -1.96 -2.30
C SER A 26 20.53 -2.97 -1.27
N THR A 27 21.74 -2.70 -0.79
CA THR A 27 22.46 -3.54 0.18
C THR A 27 22.84 -2.68 1.36
N TYR A 28 22.85 -3.25 2.55
CA TYR A 28 23.33 -2.57 3.74
C TYR A 28 24.76 -2.05 3.55
N ASN A 29 24.95 -0.76 3.81
CA ASN A 29 26.24 -0.09 3.78
C ASN A 29 26.43 0.68 5.10
N PRO A 30 27.29 0.19 6.01
CA PRO A 30 27.51 0.82 7.32
C PRO A 30 28.13 2.22 7.22
N SER A 31 28.73 2.58 6.08
CA SER A 31 29.27 3.92 5.85
C SER A 31 28.20 4.98 5.52
N LEU A 32 26.96 4.55 5.24
CA LEU A 32 25.84 5.45 4.94
C LEU A 32 24.92 5.59 6.16
N PRO A 33 24.70 6.82 6.68
CA PRO A 33 23.93 7.04 7.92
C PRO A 33 22.50 6.49 7.91
N ASN A 34 21.86 6.45 6.73
CA ASN A 34 20.46 6.02 6.56
C ASN A 34 20.33 4.63 5.95
N SER A 35 21.41 3.83 5.95
CA SER A 35 21.35 2.49 5.40
C SER A 35 20.64 1.55 6.37
N VAL A 36 19.53 0.97 5.90
CA VAL A 36 18.85 -0.10 6.61
C VAL A 36 19.72 -1.36 6.59
N ARG A 37 19.77 -2.08 7.71
CA ARG A 37 20.56 -3.33 7.89
C ARG A 37 19.94 -4.51 7.14
N LEU A 38 19.54 -4.29 5.89
CA LEU A 38 18.88 -5.25 5.00
C LEU A 38 19.47 -5.16 3.58
N ASN A 39 19.55 -6.31 2.92
CA ASN A 39 19.49 -6.43 1.48
C ASN A 39 18.02 -6.31 1.12
N ILE A 40 17.69 -5.34 0.26
CA ILE A 40 16.32 -5.11 -0.20
C ILE A 40 16.33 -5.22 -1.71
N ASP A 41 15.50 -6.10 -2.24
CA ASP A 41 15.32 -6.26 -3.67
C ASP A 41 13.84 -6.13 -4.02
N LYS A 42 13.47 -4.99 -4.60
CA LYS A 42 12.11 -4.73 -5.06
C LYS A 42 11.96 -5.26 -6.48
N ARG A 43 10.92 -6.05 -6.69
CA ARG A 43 10.66 -6.74 -7.95
C ARG A 43 9.36 -6.25 -8.56
N LEU A 44 9.41 -5.97 -9.86
CA LEU A 44 8.23 -5.67 -10.67
C LEU A 44 8.15 -6.69 -11.80
N VAL A 45 6.97 -7.28 -11.99
CA VAL A 45 6.73 -8.26 -13.04
C VAL A 45 5.57 -7.79 -13.91
N MET A 46 5.80 -7.69 -15.21
CA MET A 46 4.77 -7.38 -16.20
C MET A 46 4.55 -8.61 -17.07
N LEU A 47 3.29 -9.02 -17.22
CA LEU A 47 2.87 -10.13 -18.07
C LEU A 47 2.16 -9.60 -19.31
N LYS A 48 2.40 -10.24 -20.45
CA LYS A 48 1.69 -9.93 -21.69
C LYS A 48 0.19 -10.16 -21.53
N GLY A 49 -0.60 -9.21 -22.01
CA GLY A 49 -2.07 -9.26 -21.94
C GLY A 49 -2.67 -8.93 -20.56
N SER A 50 -1.86 -8.69 -19.53
CA SER A 50 -2.36 -8.25 -18.23
C SER A 50 -2.49 -6.72 -18.16
N SER A 51 -3.62 -6.24 -17.62
CA SER A 51 -3.84 -4.81 -17.40
C SER A 51 -3.27 -4.38 -16.05
N GLY A 52 -1.96 -4.55 -15.87
CA GLY A 52 -1.32 -4.34 -14.58
C GLY A 52 0.09 -4.89 -14.48
N PHE A 53 0.61 -4.93 -13.26
CA PHE A 53 1.91 -5.53 -12.95
C PHE A 53 1.90 -6.10 -11.54
N TYR A 54 2.67 -7.15 -11.30
CA TYR A 54 2.91 -7.66 -9.97
C TYR A 54 4.08 -6.92 -9.33
N CYS A 55 4.04 -6.76 -8.02
CA CYS A 55 5.18 -6.31 -7.26
C CYS A 55 5.37 -7.13 -5.98
N TYR A 56 6.63 -7.30 -5.60
CA TYR A 56 7.03 -7.91 -4.34
C TYR A 56 8.39 -7.36 -3.92
N ALA A 57 8.79 -7.65 -2.69
CA ALA A 57 10.14 -7.36 -2.22
C ALA A 57 10.78 -8.60 -1.61
N ILE A 58 12.09 -8.73 -1.71
CA ILE A 58 12.86 -9.72 -0.95
C ILE A 58 13.68 -8.94 0.06
N PHE A 59 13.44 -9.20 1.34
CA PHE A 59 14.26 -8.66 2.42
C PHE A 59 15.17 -9.77 2.93
N GLU A 60 16.43 -9.46 3.12
CA GLU A 60 17.43 -10.37 3.67
C GLU A 60 18.31 -9.63 4.67
N HIS A 61 18.42 -10.19 5.87
CA HIS A 61 19.39 -9.82 6.90
C HIS A 61 20.51 -10.86 6.87
N ALA A 62 21.74 -10.43 6.57
CA ALA A 62 22.87 -11.33 6.45
C ALA A 62 23.47 -11.67 7.83
N SER A 63 24.08 -12.86 7.94
CA SER A 63 24.59 -13.40 9.21
C SER A 63 25.80 -12.66 9.79
N ASN A 64 26.30 -11.63 9.12
CA ASN A 64 27.41 -10.79 9.57
C ASN A 64 26.96 -9.36 9.88
N TRP A 65 25.65 -9.09 9.97
CA TRP A 65 25.11 -7.76 10.18
C TRP A 65 24.60 -7.54 11.61
N PRO A 66 24.62 -6.28 12.09
CA PRO A 66 24.13 -5.96 13.42
C PRO A 66 22.61 -6.14 13.51
N ALA A 67 22.12 -6.43 14.71
CA ALA A 67 20.71 -6.63 15.02
C ALA A 67 19.79 -5.56 14.41
N LEU A 68 18.58 -5.94 14.05
CA LEU A 68 17.59 -5.05 13.43
C LEU A 68 16.18 -5.37 13.94
N ASN A 69 15.45 -4.33 14.32
CA ASN A 69 14.03 -4.42 14.64
C ASN A 69 13.21 -3.79 13.51
N ILE A 70 12.27 -4.54 12.96
CA ILE A 70 11.35 -4.07 11.93
C ILE A 70 9.96 -3.98 12.53
N THR A 71 9.53 -2.76 12.84
CA THR A 71 8.20 -2.47 13.40
C THR A 71 7.14 -2.34 12.31
N GLU A 72 7.53 -1.87 11.13
CA GLU A 72 6.65 -1.71 9.97
C GLU A 72 7.42 -1.95 8.67
N ALA A 73 6.82 -2.66 7.72
CA ALA A 73 7.28 -2.78 6.35
C ALA A 73 6.07 -2.77 5.43
N ARG A 74 6.06 -1.88 4.43
CA ARG A 74 4.91 -1.72 3.54
C ARG A 74 5.30 -1.18 2.17
N ILE A 75 4.41 -1.34 1.21
CA ILE A 75 4.39 -0.57 -0.04
C ILE A 75 3.28 0.48 0.07
N ALA A 76 3.56 1.69 -0.37
CA ALA A 76 2.56 2.76 -0.47
C ALA A 76 2.52 3.29 -1.90
N PHE A 77 1.36 3.20 -2.54
CA PHE A 77 1.10 3.82 -3.84
C PHE A 77 0.37 5.13 -3.62
N LYS A 78 1.12 6.25 -3.73
CA LYS A 78 0.56 7.59 -3.72
C LYS A 78 0.11 7.98 -5.13
N LEU A 79 -1.19 7.98 -5.36
CA LEU A 79 -1.76 8.25 -6.68
C LEU A 79 -1.90 9.75 -6.93
N ASN A 80 -2.20 10.10 -8.18
CA ASN A 80 -2.36 11.50 -8.56
C ASN A 80 -3.60 12.13 -7.88
N THR A 81 -3.36 13.11 -7.01
CA THR A 81 -4.39 13.81 -6.21
C THR A 81 -5.40 14.58 -7.03
N GLY A 82 -5.07 14.97 -8.27
CA GLY A 82 -6.00 15.63 -9.20
C GLY A 82 -6.86 14.67 -10.01
N LYS A 83 -6.59 13.36 -9.95
CA LYS A 83 -7.30 12.33 -10.72
C LYS A 83 -8.14 11.41 -9.85
N PHE A 84 -7.56 10.88 -8.77
CA PHE A 84 -8.19 9.88 -7.91
C PHE A 84 -8.80 10.53 -6.68
N ASN A 85 -10.08 10.27 -6.44
CA ASN A 85 -10.86 10.98 -5.43
C ASN A 85 -11.95 10.11 -4.78
N TYR A 86 -12.15 8.88 -5.25
CA TYR A 86 -13.10 7.94 -4.70
C TYR A 86 -12.36 6.67 -4.27
N MET A 87 -12.42 6.33 -3.00
CA MET A 87 -11.78 5.15 -2.43
C MET A 87 -12.80 4.02 -2.33
N ALA A 88 -12.36 2.79 -2.59
CA ALA A 88 -13.09 1.58 -2.22
C ALA A 88 -12.14 0.57 -1.54
N VAL A 89 -12.52 0.14 -0.33
CA VAL A 89 -11.77 -0.83 0.48
C VAL A 89 -12.59 -2.11 0.70
N SER A 90 -13.91 -1.99 0.85
CA SER A 90 -14.85 -3.11 0.87
C SER A 90 -16.18 -2.68 0.24
N ASP A 91 -17.17 -3.57 0.15
CA ASP A 91 -18.51 -3.20 -0.31
C ASP A 91 -19.16 -2.15 0.61
N ASP A 92 -18.83 -2.16 1.90
CA ASP A 92 -19.36 -1.23 2.91
C ASP A 92 -18.49 0.02 3.13
N ILE A 93 -17.22 -0.02 2.71
CA ILE A 93 -16.26 1.07 2.90
C ILE A 93 -15.86 1.61 1.52
N GLN A 94 -16.74 2.45 0.96
CA GLN A 94 -16.49 3.20 -0.26
C GLN A 94 -17.00 4.62 -0.14
N ARG A 95 -16.20 5.60 -0.54
CA ARG A 95 -16.58 7.01 -0.44
C ARG A 95 -15.70 7.91 -1.28
N TYR A 96 -16.24 9.09 -1.58
CA TYR A 96 -15.38 10.23 -1.89
C TYR A 96 -14.55 10.56 -0.66
N MET A 97 -13.26 10.85 -0.88
CA MET A 97 -12.32 11.15 0.18
C MET A 97 -11.94 12.64 0.16
N PRO A 98 -11.75 13.26 1.33
CA PRO A 98 -11.14 14.58 1.41
C PRO A 98 -9.71 14.54 0.88
N SER A 99 -9.13 15.71 0.60
CA SER A 99 -7.72 15.81 0.25
C SER A 99 -6.84 15.77 1.51
N ASP A 100 -5.56 15.41 1.36
CA ASP A 100 -4.59 15.50 2.49
C ASP A 100 -4.56 16.90 3.10
N ALA A 101 -4.60 17.93 2.25
CA ALA A 101 -4.57 19.32 2.69
C ALA A 101 -5.81 19.72 3.51
N ASP A 102 -6.93 19.00 3.38
CA ASP A 102 -8.12 19.26 4.21
C ASP A 102 -7.91 18.82 5.66
N ARG A 103 -6.94 17.95 5.93
CA ARG A 103 -6.60 17.50 7.28
C ARG A 103 -5.67 18.45 8.04
N ASP A 104 -5.13 19.46 7.37
CA ASP A 104 -4.24 20.44 7.97
C ASP A 104 -5.01 21.68 8.46
N PRO A 105 -4.61 22.32 9.57
CA PRO A 105 -5.13 23.62 9.95
C PRO A 105 -4.89 24.67 8.84
N PRO A 106 -5.83 25.60 8.58
CA PRO A 106 -7.07 25.86 9.34
C PRO A 106 -8.28 25.02 8.89
N ARG A 107 -8.13 24.11 7.92
CA ARG A 107 -9.25 23.34 7.35
C ARG A 107 -9.74 22.23 8.27
N ALA A 108 -8.86 21.72 9.12
CA ALA A 108 -9.22 20.76 10.15
C ALA A 108 -8.68 21.12 11.53
N GLN A 109 -9.32 20.52 12.53
CA GLN A 109 -8.91 20.56 13.92
C GLN A 109 -8.45 19.16 14.34
N PRO A 110 -7.18 18.98 14.75
CA PRO A 110 -6.73 17.74 15.37
C PRO A 110 -7.60 17.38 16.59
N LEU A 111 -7.99 16.12 16.69
CA LEU A 111 -8.71 15.59 17.85
C LEU A 111 -7.72 15.03 18.88
N ALA A 112 -8.24 14.33 19.90
CA ALA A 112 -7.42 13.76 20.98
C ALA A 112 -6.36 12.77 20.47
N TYR A 113 -6.64 12.05 19.39
CA TYR A 113 -5.70 11.14 18.73
C TYR A 113 -5.11 11.79 17.50
N LYS A 114 -3.79 11.70 17.31
CA LYS A 114 -3.07 12.35 16.21
C LYS A 114 -3.50 11.84 14.82
N GLU A 115 -4.08 10.65 14.75
CA GLU A 115 -4.60 10.04 13.53
C GLU A 115 -5.97 10.58 13.11
N ALA A 116 -6.71 11.24 14.00
CA ALA A 116 -8.07 11.70 13.78
C ALA A 116 -8.15 13.24 13.75
N VAL A 117 -8.88 13.77 12.76
CA VAL A 117 -9.13 15.21 12.63
C VAL A 117 -10.61 15.47 12.36
N LEU A 118 -11.15 16.56 12.89
CA LEU A 118 -12.46 17.09 12.52
C LEU A 118 -12.29 18.04 11.34
N LEU A 119 -12.99 17.78 10.24
CA LEU A 119 -12.98 18.62 9.05
C LEU A 119 -13.88 19.85 9.27
N VAL A 120 -13.28 21.03 9.47
CA VAL A 120 -13.97 22.29 9.83
C VAL A 120 -14.32 23.12 8.59
N ASP A 121 -13.37 23.22 7.66
CA ASP A 121 -13.49 23.97 6.41
C ASP A 121 -12.81 23.24 5.23
N PRO A 122 -13.23 21.99 4.93
CA PRO A 122 -12.69 21.24 3.81
C PRO A 122 -13.04 21.91 2.48
N LYS A 123 -12.21 21.68 1.46
CA LYS A 123 -12.38 22.21 0.11
C LYS A 123 -13.73 21.81 -0.50
N GLU A 124 -14.11 20.55 -0.34
CA GLU A 124 -15.43 20.05 -0.71
C GLU A 124 -16.40 20.15 0.49
N PRO A 125 -17.44 21.00 0.44
CA PRO A 125 -18.28 21.29 1.60
C PRO A 125 -19.02 20.08 2.20
N GLN A 126 -19.20 19.01 1.41
CA GLN A 126 -19.88 17.79 1.85
C GLN A 126 -19.14 17.06 2.99
N PHE A 127 -17.83 17.26 3.12
CA PHE A 127 -17.04 16.63 4.18
C PHE A 127 -17.04 17.42 5.49
N LYS A 128 -17.67 18.60 5.52
CA LYS A 128 -17.65 19.48 6.70
C LYS A 128 -18.39 18.82 7.87
N GLY A 129 -17.73 18.81 9.03
CA GLY A 129 -18.24 18.22 10.27
C GLY A 129 -17.94 16.73 10.40
N GLU A 130 -17.34 16.10 9.39
CA GLU A 130 -16.91 14.71 9.48
C GLU A 130 -15.60 14.58 10.26
N VAL A 131 -15.44 13.43 10.92
CA VAL A 131 -14.16 13.01 11.49
C VAL A 131 -13.50 12.06 10.51
N ASP A 132 -12.32 12.43 10.03
CA ASP A 132 -11.48 11.56 9.22
C ASP A 132 -10.40 10.95 10.09
N ASP A 133 -10.43 9.63 10.24
CA ASP A 133 -9.48 8.84 11.01
C ASP A 133 -8.84 7.78 10.10
N LYS A 134 -7.51 7.75 10.09
CA LYS A 134 -6.69 6.76 9.40
C LYS A 134 -7.20 5.32 9.58
N TYR A 135 -7.66 4.96 10.78
CA TYR A 135 -8.06 3.58 11.11
C TYR A 135 -9.46 3.20 10.60
N GLN A 136 -10.21 4.12 9.99
CA GLN A 136 -11.49 3.81 9.33
C GLN A 136 -11.31 2.99 8.04
N TYR A 137 -10.09 2.92 7.51
CA TYR A 137 -9.77 2.31 6.21
C TYR A 137 -8.88 1.06 6.37
N SER A 138 -9.05 0.34 7.47
CA SER A 138 -8.40 -0.93 7.76
C SER A 138 -9.35 -2.11 7.57
N LEU A 139 -8.76 -3.28 7.33
CA LEU A 139 -9.47 -4.55 7.20
C LEU A 139 -8.65 -5.67 7.83
N ASP A 140 -9.32 -6.72 8.28
CA ASP A 140 -8.67 -7.99 8.59
C ASP A 140 -7.94 -8.52 7.35
N ASN A 141 -6.74 -9.07 7.57
CA ASN A 141 -5.92 -9.60 6.49
C ASN A 141 -6.68 -10.58 5.59
N LYS A 142 -7.52 -11.45 6.17
CA LYS A 142 -8.33 -12.43 5.42
C LYS A 142 -9.33 -11.79 4.45
N ASP A 143 -9.81 -10.59 4.75
CA ASP A 143 -10.84 -9.90 3.97
C ASP A 143 -10.23 -8.85 3.01
N ASN A 144 -8.99 -8.42 3.26
CA ASN A 144 -8.24 -7.48 2.43
C ASN A 144 -7.68 -8.13 1.14
N VAL A 145 -8.60 -8.57 0.27
CA VAL A 145 -8.30 -9.23 -1.01
C VAL A 145 -8.11 -8.23 -2.14
N VAL A 146 -8.95 -7.18 -2.19
CA VAL A 146 -8.86 -6.12 -3.20
C VAL A 146 -9.28 -4.78 -2.60
N HIS A 147 -8.54 -3.73 -2.90
CA HIS A 147 -8.85 -2.35 -2.50
C HIS A 147 -8.18 -1.35 -3.43
N GLY A 148 -8.65 -0.11 -3.44
CA GLY A 148 -8.09 0.88 -4.35
C GLY A 148 -8.85 2.18 -4.47
N TRP A 149 -8.62 2.84 -5.61
CA TRP A 149 -9.11 4.17 -5.91
C TRP A 149 -9.67 4.26 -7.32
N ILE A 150 -10.72 5.06 -7.45
CA ILE A 150 -11.36 5.40 -8.72
C ILE A 150 -11.16 6.89 -9.00
N SER A 151 -10.86 7.18 -10.26
CA SER A 151 -10.82 8.54 -10.82
C SER A 151 -12.20 8.97 -11.30
N SER A 152 -13.12 9.17 -10.36
CA SER A 152 -14.57 9.22 -10.64
C SER A 152 -15.00 10.47 -11.41
N THR A 153 -14.25 11.57 -11.29
CA THR A 153 -14.52 12.85 -11.97
C THR A 153 -13.86 12.97 -13.33
N HIS A 154 -12.98 12.02 -13.70
CA HIS A 154 -12.30 12.04 -14.99
C HIS A 154 -13.28 11.68 -16.14
N PRO A 155 -13.15 12.27 -17.35
CA PRO A 155 -14.00 11.91 -18.50
C PRO A 155 -13.96 10.42 -18.86
N ASN A 156 -12.79 9.79 -18.65
CA ASN A 156 -12.56 8.36 -18.77
C ASN A 156 -12.19 7.81 -17.38
N PRO A 157 -13.16 7.41 -16.54
CA PRO A 157 -12.86 6.86 -15.22
C PRO A 157 -11.99 5.60 -15.30
N MET A 158 -10.98 5.57 -14.44
CA MET A 158 -10.07 4.45 -14.26
C MET A 158 -10.06 4.03 -12.78
N GLY A 159 -9.94 2.72 -12.56
CA GLY A 159 -9.66 2.14 -11.26
C GLY A 159 -8.17 1.78 -11.14
N PHE A 160 -7.61 2.02 -9.97
CA PHE A 160 -6.32 1.53 -9.52
C PHE A 160 -6.56 0.61 -8.33
N TRP A 161 -6.19 -0.66 -8.46
CA TRP A 161 -6.51 -1.69 -7.47
C TRP A 161 -5.25 -2.44 -7.05
N ILE A 162 -5.17 -2.73 -5.75
CA ILE A 162 -4.23 -3.68 -5.20
C ILE A 162 -5.01 -4.97 -4.98
N ILE A 163 -4.54 -6.06 -5.57
CA ILE A 163 -5.07 -7.40 -5.37
C ILE A 163 -4.03 -8.21 -4.58
N THR A 164 -4.45 -8.76 -3.45
CA THR A 164 -3.63 -9.56 -2.54
C THR A 164 -4.14 -11.01 -2.55
N PRO A 165 -3.59 -11.90 -3.39
CA PRO A 165 -4.09 -13.26 -3.54
C PRO A 165 -3.73 -14.17 -2.36
N SER A 166 -2.72 -13.81 -1.57
CA SER A 166 -2.20 -14.59 -0.45
C SER A 166 -1.79 -13.67 0.70
N ASN A 167 -1.95 -14.14 1.93
CA ASN A 167 -1.50 -13.45 3.14
C ASN A 167 -0.24 -14.07 3.76
N GLU A 168 0.38 -15.07 3.14
CA GLU A 168 1.52 -15.81 3.71
C GLU A 168 2.74 -14.94 4.03
N PHE A 169 2.89 -13.83 3.30
CA PHE A 169 3.97 -12.89 3.53
C PHE A 169 3.72 -11.96 4.72
N LYS A 170 2.48 -11.82 5.19
CA LYS A 170 2.11 -10.91 6.28
C LYS A 170 2.39 -11.50 7.66
N ASN A 171 2.53 -10.65 8.68
CA ASN A 171 2.57 -11.08 10.08
C ASN A 171 1.16 -11.09 10.72
N GLY A 172 1.00 -11.85 11.81
CA GLY A 172 -0.15 -11.76 12.72
C GLY A 172 -1.42 -12.51 12.31
N GLY A 173 -1.39 -13.23 11.19
CA GLY A 173 -2.45 -14.15 10.81
C GLY A 173 -3.69 -13.47 10.20
N PRO A 174 -4.75 -14.26 9.95
CA PRO A 174 -5.91 -13.84 9.15
C PRO A 174 -6.77 -12.76 9.79
N LEU A 175 -6.89 -12.76 11.13
CA LEU A 175 -7.71 -11.81 11.89
C LEU A 175 -6.95 -10.56 12.32
N LYS A 176 -5.66 -10.43 11.94
CA LYS A 176 -4.95 -9.19 12.19
C LYS A 176 -5.46 -8.13 11.23
N CYS A 177 -6.00 -7.06 11.80
CA CYS A 177 -6.41 -5.87 11.08
C CYS A 177 -5.19 -5.06 10.63
N GLU A 178 -5.20 -4.58 9.40
CA GLU A 178 -4.17 -3.71 8.85
C GLU A 178 -4.76 -2.66 7.91
N LEU A 179 -4.01 -1.58 7.71
CA LEU A 179 -4.42 -0.47 6.86
C LEU A 179 -4.46 -0.90 5.39
N ALA A 180 -5.54 -0.57 4.69
CA ALA A 180 -5.67 -0.76 3.27
C ALA A 180 -5.45 0.55 2.51
N SER A 181 -5.99 1.67 3.02
CA SER A 181 -5.99 2.95 2.33
C SER A 181 -5.79 4.13 3.28
N HIS A 182 -5.55 5.31 2.71
CA HIS A 182 -5.43 6.57 3.42
C HIS A 182 -5.99 7.72 2.58
N VAL A 183 -6.44 8.78 3.26
CA VAL A 183 -6.59 10.12 2.68
C VAL A 183 -5.37 10.51 1.80
N GLY A 184 -5.62 11.30 0.76
CA GLY A 184 -4.60 11.65 -0.23
C GLY A 184 -4.24 10.48 -1.13
N PRO A 185 -5.09 10.20 -2.14
CA PRO A 185 -5.33 8.88 -2.75
C PRO A 185 -4.16 7.89 -2.62
N THR A 186 -4.06 7.23 -1.47
CA THR A 186 -2.95 6.34 -1.11
C THR A 186 -3.48 4.94 -0.86
N SER A 187 -3.00 3.97 -1.64
CA SER A 187 -3.23 2.53 -1.37
C SER A 187 -2.01 1.93 -0.69
N LEU A 188 -2.23 1.13 0.35
CA LEU A 188 -1.18 0.47 1.12
C LEU A 188 -1.19 -1.05 0.92
N VAL A 189 0.01 -1.61 1.04
CA VAL A 189 0.25 -3.05 1.22
C VAL A 189 1.07 -3.21 2.49
N MET A 190 0.42 -3.62 3.56
CA MET A 190 1.11 -3.88 4.84
C MET A 190 1.72 -5.28 4.81
N PHE A 191 3.04 -5.38 4.94
CA PHE A 191 3.75 -6.65 5.10
C PHE A 191 3.96 -6.98 6.57
N LEU A 192 4.51 -6.01 7.31
CA LEU A 192 4.74 -6.07 8.73
C LEU A 192 4.18 -4.79 9.34
N GLY A 193 3.59 -4.89 10.52
CA GLY A 193 3.06 -3.74 11.23
C GLY A 193 2.68 -4.10 12.67
N THR A 194 2.82 -3.14 13.57
CA THR A 194 2.44 -3.24 14.98
C THR A 194 0.98 -2.84 15.24
N HIS A 195 0.23 -2.44 14.20
CA HIS A 195 -1.16 -2.02 14.36
C HIS A 195 -1.99 -3.12 15.05
N TYR A 196 -2.79 -2.72 16.04
CA TYR A 196 -3.71 -3.56 16.82
C TYR A 196 -3.11 -4.65 17.72
N ILE A 197 -1.78 -4.84 17.72
CA ILE A 197 -1.10 -5.84 18.59
C ILE A 197 0.01 -5.21 19.42
N GLY A 198 0.64 -4.13 18.94
CA GLY A 198 1.74 -3.47 19.62
C GLY A 198 3.09 -4.15 19.40
N ASN A 199 3.99 -4.03 20.38
CA ASN A 199 5.40 -4.40 20.21
C ASN A 199 5.66 -5.91 20.18
N GLU A 200 4.70 -6.74 20.58
CA GLU A 200 4.84 -8.20 20.62
C GLU A 200 5.02 -8.83 19.24
N ILE A 201 4.59 -8.13 18.18
CA ILE A 201 4.67 -8.62 16.80
C ILE A 201 5.86 -8.03 15.99
N VAL A 202 6.71 -7.24 16.64
CA VAL A 202 7.90 -6.67 16.00
C VAL A 202 8.81 -7.81 15.58
N LEU A 203 9.30 -7.75 14.34
CA LEU A 203 10.33 -8.67 13.88
C LEU A 203 11.67 -8.20 14.46
N ASN A 204 12.18 -8.95 15.44
CA ASN A 204 13.47 -8.70 16.06
C ASN A 204 14.48 -9.70 15.49
N LEU A 205 15.50 -9.20 14.80
CA LEU A 205 16.61 -9.99 14.25
C LEU A 205 17.86 -9.71 15.10
N GLY A 206 18.45 -10.76 15.66
CA GLY A 206 19.66 -10.65 16.48
C GLY A 206 20.92 -10.34 15.68
N ASP A 207 22.00 -10.01 16.41
CA ASP A 207 23.33 -9.82 15.81
C ASP A 207 23.75 -11.10 15.08
N GLY A 208 24.01 -10.97 13.78
CA GLY A 208 24.40 -12.08 12.93
C GLY A 208 23.31 -13.14 12.68
N GLU A 209 22.05 -12.87 13.03
CA GLU A 209 20.93 -13.77 12.72
C GLU A 209 20.66 -13.76 11.21
N TYR A 210 20.75 -14.90 10.53
CA TYR A 210 20.33 -14.95 9.13
C TYR A 210 18.80 -14.98 9.03
N TRP A 211 18.24 -14.05 8.26
CA TRP A 211 16.81 -14.05 7.96
C TRP A 211 16.55 -13.60 6.53
N LYS A 212 15.62 -14.25 5.85
CA LYS A 212 15.21 -13.88 4.49
C LYS A 212 13.74 -14.17 4.28
N LYS A 213 13.01 -13.21 3.71
CA LYS A 213 11.60 -13.37 3.39
C LYS A 213 11.23 -12.68 2.08
N VAL A 214 10.38 -13.36 1.32
CA VAL A 214 9.68 -12.79 0.16
C VAL A 214 8.38 -12.14 0.65
N LEU A 215 8.18 -10.88 0.29
CA LEU A 215 7.05 -10.04 0.69
C LEU A 215 6.18 -9.72 -0.53
N GLY A 216 5.10 -10.48 -0.71
CA GLY A 216 4.26 -10.48 -1.90
C GLY A 216 4.24 -11.86 -2.59
N PRO A 217 3.85 -11.93 -3.87
CA PRO A 217 3.45 -10.82 -4.72
C PRO A 217 2.04 -10.30 -4.44
N VAL A 218 1.87 -9.01 -4.71
CA VAL A 218 0.55 -8.40 -4.94
C VAL A 218 0.44 -8.01 -6.40
N PHE A 219 -0.79 -7.96 -6.93
CA PHE A 219 -1.05 -7.53 -8.28
C PHE A 219 -1.66 -6.13 -8.29
N ILE A 220 -1.02 -5.22 -9.02
CA ILE A 220 -1.54 -3.88 -9.27
C ILE A 220 -2.37 -3.94 -10.54
N TYR A 221 -3.68 -3.89 -10.38
CA TYR A 221 -4.64 -4.00 -11.47
C TYR A 221 -5.21 -2.64 -11.85
N LEU A 222 -5.31 -2.40 -13.16
CA LEU A 222 -5.83 -1.18 -13.75
C LEU A 222 -6.97 -1.54 -14.69
N ASN A 223 -8.13 -0.94 -14.48
CA ASN A 223 -9.24 -1.02 -15.41
C ASN A 223 -9.76 0.38 -15.75
N SER A 224 -10.44 0.49 -16.89
CA SER A 224 -11.02 1.75 -17.32
C SER A 224 -12.39 1.52 -17.94
N ARG A 225 -13.25 2.54 -17.85
CA ARG A 225 -14.54 2.53 -18.53
C ARG A 225 -14.71 3.83 -19.33
N PRO A 226 -14.96 3.75 -20.65
CA PRO A 226 -15.08 4.93 -21.49
C PRO A 226 -16.45 5.63 -21.39
N LYS A 227 -17.45 5.02 -20.74
CA LYS A 227 -18.78 5.62 -20.55
C LYS A 227 -19.02 5.98 -19.09
N ARG A 228 -19.32 7.25 -18.82
CA ARG A 228 -19.72 7.77 -17.50
C ARG A 228 -20.98 7.05 -16.99
N GLY A 229 -21.05 6.80 -15.68
CA GLY A 229 -22.32 6.52 -14.99
C GLY A 229 -22.36 5.29 -14.09
N ASN A 230 -21.41 4.35 -14.19
CA ASN A 230 -21.36 3.21 -13.27
C ASN A 230 -19.94 2.97 -12.74
N LEU A 231 -19.56 3.71 -11.70
CA LEU A 231 -18.28 3.55 -10.99
C LEU A 231 -18.20 2.18 -10.30
N GLY A 232 -19.33 1.64 -9.82
CA GLY A 232 -19.41 0.32 -9.21
C GLY A 232 -18.92 -0.79 -10.15
N ALA A 233 -19.10 -0.63 -11.46
CA ALA A 233 -18.63 -1.61 -12.42
C ALA A 233 -17.10 -1.62 -12.62
N LEU A 234 -16.34 -0.63 -12.11
CA LEU A 234 -14.88 -0.72 -12.00
C LEU A 234 -14.49 -1.57 -10.78
N TRP A 235 -15.23 -1.43 -9.68
CA TRP A 235 -15.04 -2.20 -8.46
C TRP A 235 -15.42 -3.68 -8.64
N ASP A 236 -16.58 -3.96 -9.24
CA ASP A 236 -17.03 -5.33 -9.50
C ASP A 236 -16.07 -6.10 -10.41
N ASP A 237 -15.52 -5.42 -11.41
CA ASP A 237 -14.52 -5.97 -12.31
C ASP A 237 -13.19 -6.25 -11.59
N ALA A 238 -12.76 -5.37 -10.67
CA ALA A 238 -11.59 -5.62 -9.83
C ALA A 238 -11.79 -6.80 -8.87
N LYS A 239 -13.00 -6.95 -8.29
CA LYS A 239 -13.36 -8.12 -7.48
C LYS A 239 -13.34 -9.42 -8.30
N ALA A 240 -13.86 -9.39 -9.53
CA ALA A 240 -13.81 -10.54 -10.42
C ALA A 240 -12.37 -10.92 -10.79
N GLN A 241 -11.52 -9.93 -11.08
CA GLN A 241 -10.09 -10.12 -11.35
C GLN A 241 -9.34 -10.68 -10.14
N ALA A 242 -9.76 -10.38 -8.92
CA ALA A 242 -9.16 -10.95 -7.71
C ALA A 242 -9.49 -12.43 -7.47
N GLN A 243 -10.47 -12.97 -8.20
CA GLN A 243 -10.92 -14.36 -8.12
C GLN A 243 -10.41 -15.24 -9.28
N SER A 244 -9.79 -14.65 -10.30
CA SER A 244 -9.27 -15.34 -11.49
C SER A 244 -7.84 -15.84 -11.29
#